data_AF-A0A7C4XZR7-F1
#
_entry.id   AF-A0A7C4XZR7-F1
#
_cell.length_a   1.000
_cell.length_b   1.000
_cell.length_c   1.000
_cell.angle_alpha   90.00
_cell.angle_beta   90.00
_cell.angle_gamma   90.00
#
_symmetry.space_group_name_H-M   'P 1'
#
loop_
_entity.id
_entity.type
_entity.pdbx_description
1 polymer ?
#
loop_
_entity_poly.entity_id
_entity_poly.type
_entity_poly.pdbx_seq_one_letter_code
_entity_poly.pdbx_strand_id
1 'polypeptide(L)'
;MTRAPAGRKPATSAAARKAAIRARSGVEQRKAERAAEPAKYPIGKGRKALKGISIYMHPLAKEVLDRIAREHNRTVQDLGLEALNLLFRRYGEKPIA
;
A
#
# COMPACT_ATOMS: atom_id res chain seq x y z
N MET A 1 -14.52 6.36 56.89
CA MET A 1 -13.60 6.22 55.75
C MET A 1 -13.70 4.80 55.21
N THR A 2 -14.24 4.58 54.01
CA THR A 2 -14.05 3.32 53.26
C THR A 2 -14.42 3.53 51.78
N ARG A 3 -13.43 3.48 50.88
CA ARG A 3 -13.56 3.59 49.41
C ARG A 3 -14.03 2.25 48.83
N ALA A 4 -14.98 2.29 47.90
CA ALA A 4 -15.34 1.15 47.06
C ALA A 4 -14.20 0.80 46.07
N PRO A 5 -14.01 -0.49 45.70
CA PRO A 5 -12.94 -0.89 44.78
C PRO A 5 -13.31 -0.58 43.33
N ALA A 6 -12.35 0.01 42.62
CA ALA A 6 -12.43 0.35 41.20
C ALA A 6 -12.54 -0.92 40.33
N GLY A 7 -13.49 -0.89 39.38
CA GLY A 7 -13.72 -1.97 38.42
C GLY A 7 -12.49 -2.22 37.55
N ARG A 8 -11.87 -3.40 37.70
CA ARG A 8 -10.86 -3.94 36.78
C ARG A 8 -11.53 -4.27 35.45
N LYS A 9 -11.24 -3.49 34.39
CA LYS A 9 -11.49 -3.89 33.01
C LYS A 9 -10.60 -5.10 32.68
N PRO A 10 -11.14 -6.23 32.18
CA PRO A 10 -10.30 -7.35 31.81
C PRO A 10 -9.47 -6.99 30.57
N ALA A 11 -8.15 -7.08 30.70
CA ALA A 11 -7.20 -7.01 29.60
C ALA A 11 -7.38 -8.24 28.71
N THR A 12 -8.34 -8.19 27.80
CA THR A 12 -8.47 -9.18 26.72
C THR A 12 -7.24 -9.06 25.83
N SER A 13 -6.43 -10.12 25.81
CA SER A 13 -5.18 -10.14 25.06
C SER A 13 -5.45 -9.84 23.59
N ALA A 14 -4.52 -9.15 22.93
CA ALA A 14 -4.62 -8.83 21.50
C ALA A 14 -4.87 -10.08 20.63
N ALA A 15 -4.42 -11.25 21.10
CA ALA A 15 -4.68 -12.54 20.49
C ALA A 15 -6.17 -12.91 20.47
N ALA A 16 -6.90 -12.67 21.57
CA ALA A 16 -8.33 -12.95 21.66
C ALA A 16 -9.17 -12.05 20.73
N ARG A 17 -8.81 -10.76 20.61
CA ARG A 17 -9.44 -9.86 19.62
C ARG A 17 -9.18 -10.30 18.18
N LYS A 18 -7.96 -10.73 17.88
CA LYS A 18 -7.58 -11.17 16.52
C LYS A 18 -8.29 -12.48 16.14
N ALA A 19 -8.49 -13.38 17.09
CA ALA A 19 -9.26 -14.61 16.90
C ALA A 19 -10.75 -14.33 16.63
N ALA A 20 -11.36 -13.41 17.40
CA ALA A 20 -12.76 -13.01 17.20
C ALA A 20 -13.00 -12.33 15.84
N ILE A 21 -12.06 -11.50 15.38
CA ILE A 21 -12.14 -10.86 14.05
C ILE A 21 -12.04 -11.90 12.93
N ARG A 22 -11.13 -12.88 13.07
CA ARG A 22 -11.00 -13.99 12.10
C ARG A 22 -12.22 -14.89 12.06
N ALA A 23 -12.82 -15.19 13.22
CA ALA A 23 -14.02 -16.01 13.30
C ALA A 23 -15.25 -15.34 12.67
N ARG A 24 -15.34 -14.00 12.72
CA ARG A 24 -16.41 -13.23 12.06
C ARG A 24 -16.16 -12.98 10.57
N SER A 25 -14.92 -13.01 10.10
CA SER A 25 -14.65 -12.47 8.75
C SER A 25 -15.05 -13.41 7.62
N GLY A 26 -15.23 -14.72 7.82
CA GLY A 26 -15.67 -15.66 6.76
C GLY A 26 -14.77 -15.72 5.49
N VAL A 27 -13.75 -14.87 5.41
CA VAL A 27 -12.79 -14.79 4.32
C VAL A 27 -11.80 -15.92 4.53
N GLU A 28 -12.01 -17.03 3.83
CA GLU A 28 -10.90 -17.89 3.47
C GLU A 28 -9.84 -17.01 2.79
N GLN A 29 -8.73 -16.79 3.47
CA GLN A 29 -7.54 -16.23 2.84
C GLN A 29 -6.99 -17.31 1.90
N ARG A 30 -7.63 -17.47 0.73
CA ARG A 30 -6.93 -17.98 -0.44
C ARG A 30 -5.84 -16.97 -0.74
N LYS A 31 -4.67 -17.22 -0.16
CA LYS A 31 -3.43 -16.56 -0.51
C LYS A 31 -3.21 -16.92 -1.98
N ALA A 32 -3.70 -16.08 -2.88
CA ALA A 32 -3.38 -16.19 -4.28
C ALA A 32 -1.85 -16.21 -4.35
N GLU A 33 -1.29 -17.30 -4.87
CA GLU A 33 0.08 -17.36 -5.34
C GLU A 33 0.18 -16.40 -6.51
N ARG A 34 0.25 -15.10 -6.20
CA ARG A 34 0.71 -14.11 -7.16
C ARG A 34 2.20 -14.40 -7.29
N ALA A 35 2.56 -15.10 -8.37
CA ALA A 35 3.95 -15.27 -8.77
C ALA A 35 4.63 -13.93 -8.58
N ALA A 36 5.62 -13.89 -7.69
CA ALA A 36 6.35 -12.67 -7.39
C ALA A 36 7.11 -12.30 -8.65
N GLU A 37 6.52 -11.43 -9.48
CA GLU A 37 7.30 -10.71 -10.48
C GLU A 37 8.45 -10.04 -9.72
N PRO A 38 9.70 -10.30 -10.11
CA PRO A 38 10.82 -9.65 -9.46
C PRO A 38 10.59 -8.14 -9.56
N ALA A 39 10.71 -7.44 -8.43
CA ALA A 39 10.65 -5.99 -8.43
C ALA A 39 11.62 -5.48 -9.50
N LYS A 40 11.08 -4.81 -10.53
CA LYS A 40 11.81 -4.39 -11.74
C LYS A 40 12.90 -3.35 -11.46
N TYR A 41 13.15 -3.04 -10.19
CA TYR A 41 14.14 -2.09 -9.72
C TYR A 41 15.04 -2.74 -8.68
N PRO A 42 16.36 -2.53 -8.74
CA PRO A 42 17.25 -2.92 -7.67
C PRO A 42 16.97 -2.01 -6.48
N ILE A 43 15.96 -2.37 -5.70
CA ILE A 43 15.72 -1.80 -4.38
C ILE A 43 16.90 -2.30 -3.56
N GLY A 44 17.93 -1.47 -3.41
CA GLY A 44 19.05 -1.74 -2.50
C GLY A 44 18.50 -2.20 -1.15
N LYS A 45 19.22 -3.11 -0.48
CA LYS A 45 18.75 -3.89 0.70
C LYS A 45 18.25 -3.08 1.92
N GLY A 46 18.09 -1.75 1.83
CA GLY A 46 17.50 -0.91 2.86
C GLY A 46 16.47 0.08 2.30
N ARG A 47 15.28 0.11 2.92
CA ARG A 47 14.24 1.14 2.70
C ARG A 47 14.74 2.57 2.92
N LYS A 48 15.87 2.74 3.63
CA LYS A 48 16.52 4.04 3.88
C LYS A 48 17.03 4.75 2.62
N ALA A 49 17.27 4.02 1.52
CA ALA A 49 17.71 4.60 0.26
C ALA A 49 16.54 5.04 -0.65
N LEU A 50 15.30 4.73 -0.28
CA LEU A 50 14.13 5.07 -1.08
C LEU A 50 13.65 6.48 -0.74
N LYS A 51 13.56 7.33 -1.76
CA LYS A 51 12.86 8.62 -1.67
C LYS A 51 11.43 8.41 -2.17
N GLY A 52 10.45 8.77 -1.33
CA GLY A 52 9.03 8.79 -1.72
C GLY A 52 8.67 10.10 -2.42
N ILE A 53 7.74 10.04 -3.36
CA ILE A 53 7.15 11.21 -3.99
C ILE A 53 5.67 11.23 -3.61
N SER A 54 5.22 12.36 -3.04
CA SER A 54 3.79 12.63 -2.79
C SER A 54 3.29 13.60 -3.85
N ILE A 55 2.23 13.23 -4.55
CA ILE A 55 1.64 14.05 -5.62
C ILE A 55 0.23 14.44 -5.20
N TYR A 56 -0.03 15.74 -5.16
CA TYR A 56 -1.39 16.28 -5.07
C TYR A 56 -1.91 16.51 -6.48
N MET A 57 -3.11 16.01 -6.77
CA MET A 57 -3.71 16.12 -8.09
C MET A 57 -5.21 16.35 -7.97
N HIS A 58 -5.80 16.86 -9.05
CA HIS A 58 -7.24 17.06 -9.12
C HIS A 58 -7.98 15.72 -8.96
N PRO A 59 -9.13 15.66 -8.25
CA PRO A 59 -9.87 14.41 -8.04
C PRO A 59 -10.21 13.67 -9.34
N LEU A 60 -10.64 14.40 -10.37
CA LEU A 60 -10.92 13.82 -11.70
C LEU A 60 -9.69 13.14 -12.32
N ALA A 61 -8.49 13.70 -12.13
CA ALA A 61 -7.26 13.08 -12.65
C ALA A 61 -6.98 11.75 -11.92
N LYS A 62 -7.23 11.70 -10.61
CA LYS A 62 -7.12 10.46 -9.84
C LYS A 62 -8.10 9.40 -10.33
N GLU A 63 -9.35 9.75 -10.57
CA GLU A 63 -10.38 8.82 -11.07
C GLU A 63 -10.01 8.23 -12.44
N VAL A 64 -9.50 9.07 -13.35
CA VAL A 64 -9.03 8.63 -14.66
C VAL A 64 -7.82 7.70 -14.53
N LEU A 65 -6.84 8.05 -13.68
CA LEU A 65 -5.67 7.20 -13.42
C LEU A 65 -6.05 5.85 -12.81
N ASP A 66 -6.99 5.83 -11.87
CA ASP A 66 -7.47 4.59 -11.25
C ASP A 66 -8.17 3.69 -12.29
N ARG A 67 -8.90 4.28 -13.24
CA ARG A 67 -9.54 3.54 -14.34
C ARG A 67 -8.50 2.90 -15.26
N ILE A 68 -7.54 3.69 -15.74
CA ILE A 68 -6.45 3.21 -16.61
C ILE A 68 -5.67 2.11 -15.91
N ALA A 69 -5.35 2.29 -14.63
CA ALA A 69 -4.64 1.29 -13.83
C ALA A 69 -5.38 -0.06 -13.83
N ARG A 70 -6.71 -0.05 -13.64
CA ARG A 70 -7.53 -1.27 -13.68
C ARG A 70 -7.60 -1.89 -15.07
N GLU A 71 -7.86 -1.10 -16.10
CA GLU A 71 -7.98 -1.57 -17.48
C GLU A 71 -6.69 -2.25 -17.95
N HIS A 72 -5.54 -1.72 -17.55
CA HIS A 72 -4.23 -2.22 -17.96
C HIS A 72 -3.58 -3.18 -16.95
N ASN A 73 -4.28 -3.61 -15.89
CA ASN A 73 -3.73 -4.44 -14.80
C ASN A 73 -2.43 -3.90 -14.19
N ARG A 74 -2.32 -2.58 -14.05
CA ARG A 74 -1.15 -1.86 -13.51
C ARG A 74 -1.51 -1.10 -12.25
N THR A 75 -0.50 -0.60 -11.54
CA THR A 75 -0.70 0.30 -10.41
C THR A 75 -0.62 1.76 -10.84
N VAL A 76 -1.25 2.67 -10.09
CA VAL A 76 -1.11 4.12 -10.31
C VAL A 76 0.36 4.55 -10.19
N GLN A 77 1.14 3.87 -9.34
CA GLN A 77 2.57 4.10 -9.22
C GLN A 77 3.31 3.75 -10.52
N ASP A 78 2.97 2.63 -11.18
CA ASP A 78 3.58 2.25 -12.46
C ASP A 78 3.29 3.25 -13.57
N LEU A 79 2.06 3.77 -13.61
CA LEU A 79 1.66 4.82 -14.56
C LEU A 79 2.37 6.14 -14.27
N GLY A 80 2.48 6.51 -12.99
CA GLY A 80 3.23 7.71 -12.58
C GLY A 80 4.71 7.62 -12.95
N LEU A 81 5.32 6.45 -12.78
CA LEU A 81 6.72 6.24 -13.16
C LEU A 81 6.93 6.32 -14.68
N GLU A 82 6.01 5.75 -15.46
CA GLU A 82 6.01 5.89 -16.91
C GLU A 82 5.90 7.35 -17.35
N ALA A 83 4.96 8.10 -16.76
CA ALA A 83 4.81 9.53 -17.04
C ALA A 83 6.08 10.33 -16.71
N LEU A 84 6.74 10.03 -15.59
CA LEU A 84 8.03 10.65 -15.23
C LEU A 84 9.14 10.32 -16.24
N ASN A 85 9.22 9.08 -16.71
CA ASN A 85 10.22 8.68 -17.70
C ASN A 85 9.98 9.36 -19.05
N LEU A 86 8.71 9.51 -19.47
CA LEU A 86 8.36 10.27 -20.67
C LEU A 86 8.76 11.74 -20.52
N LEU A 87 8.54 12.32 -19.33
CA LEU A 87 8.97 13.68 -19.03
C LEU A 87 10.49 13.82 -19.14
N PHE A 88 11.25 12.91 -18.52
CA PHE A 88 12.72 12.95 -18.54
C PHE A 88 13.26 12.91 -19.98
N ARG A 89 12.76 11.98 -20.79
CA ARG A 89 13.12 11.89 -22.21
C ARG A 89 12.84 13.20 -22.95
N ARG A 90 11.70 13.84 -22.69
CA ARG A 90 11.33 15.12 -23.30
C ARG A 90 12.31 16.25 -22.96
N TYR A 91 12.90 16.23 -21.77
CA TYR A 91 13.89 17.20 -21.32
C TYR A 91 15.35 16.78 -21.61
N GLY A 92 15.57 15.68 -22.33
CA GLY A 92 16.93 15.18 -22.62
C GLY A 92 17.60 14.47 -21.44
N GLU A 93 16.84 14.18 -20.39
CA GLU A 93 17.32 13.49 -19.19
C GLU A 93 17.22 11.97 -19.34
N LYS A 94 18.09 11.26 -18.61
CA LYS A 94 18.09 9.79 -18.59
C LYS A 94 16.86 9.28 -17.80
N PRO A 95 16.02 8.39 -18.37
CA PRO A 95 14.89 7.80 -17.65
C PRO A 95 15.36 6.99 -16.44
N ILE A 96 14.50 6.91 -15.42
CA ILE A 96 14.72 6.22 -14.14
C ILE A 96 14.51 4.70 -14.31
N ALA A 97 13.82 4.28 -15.38
CA ALA A 97 13.49 2.90 -15.70
C ALA A 97 13.85 2.51 -17.14
#